data_AF-A0A0F9CAP6-F1
#
_entry.id   AF-A0A0F9CAP6-F1
#
_cell.length_a   1.000
_cell.length_b   1.000
_cell.length_c   1.000
_cell.angle_alpha   90.00
_cell.angle_beta   90.00
_cell.angle_gamma   90.00
#
_symmetry.space_group_name_H-M   'P 1'
#
loop_
_entity.id
_entity.type
_entity.pdbx_description
1 polymer ?
#
loop_
_entity_poly.entity_id
_entity_poly.type
_entity_poly.pdbx_seq_one_letter_code
_entity_poly.pdbx_strand_id
1 'polypeptide(L)'
;MRKTMNRDIEVKVCDYCGDETEHLDRCAVCKREMCLKDGGAAHTAFSVEFYKYGTGQRLKGYGSLVCRDCAEKKFDGTIEELLDGMMSEKPVPLG
;
A
#
# COMPACT_ATOMS: atom_id res chain seq x y z
N MET A 1 -13.26 14.56 -36.63
CA MET A 1 -13.70 13.37 -35.87
C MET A 1 -12.53 12.90 -35.00
N ARG A 2 -12.55 13.18 -33.70
CA ARG A 2 -11.52 12.66 -32.77
C ARG A 2 -11.91 11.23 -32.38
N LYS A 3 -11.08 10.25 -32.74
CA LYS A 3 -11.19 8.87 -32.24
C LYS A 3 -10.90 8.90 -30.74
N THR A 4 -11.91 8.64 -29.91
CA THR A 4 -11.72 8.24 -28.53
C THR A 4 -11.07 6.86 -28.54
N MET A 5 -9.77 6.80 -28.24
CA MET A 5 -9.10 5.54 -27.98
C MET A 5 -9.66 5.02 -26.65
N ASN A 6 -10.46 3.95 -26.70
CA ASN A 6 -10.70 3.11 -25.53
C ASN A 6 -9.33 2.64 -25.06
N ARG A 7 -8.84 3.21 -23.96
CA ARG A 7 -7.75 2.58 -23.22
C ARG A 7 -8.40 1.36 -22.57
N ASP A 8 -7.90 0.18 -22.87
CA ASP A 8 -8.23 -1.02 -22.11
C ASP A 8 -7.83 -0.74 -20.66
N ILE A 9 -8.81 -0.42 -19.81
CA ILE A 9 -8.58 -0.24 -18.38
C ILE A 9 -8.41 -1.65 -17.83
N GLU A 10 -7.19 -1.99 -17.44
CA GLU A 10 -6.91 -3.24 -16.73
C GLU A 10 -7.64 -3.18 -15.38
N VAL A 11 -8.79 -3.84 -15.32
CA VAL A 11 -9.57 -3.96 -14.10
C VAL A 11 -8.82 -4.88 -13.14
N LYS A 12 -8.54 -4.38 -11.93
CA LYS A 12 -7.84 -5.14 -10.88
C LYS A 12 -8.80 -5.48 -9.75
N VAL A 13 -8.52 -6.52 -8.99
CA VAL A 13 -9.37 -6.96 -7.88
C VAL A 13 -8.70 -6.63 -6.55
N CYS A 14 -9.45 -6.03 -5.63
CA CYS A 14 -9.00 -5.74 -4.28
C CYS A 14 -8.93 -7.01 -3.43
N ASP A 15 -7.76 -7.33 -2.86
CA ASP A 15 -7.61 -8.52 -2.01
C ASP A 15 -8.36 -8.40 -0.67
N TYR A 16 -8.77 -7.18 -0.27
CA TYR A 16 -9.48 -6.95 0.98
C TYR A 16 -11.00 -7.17 0.85
N CYS A 17 -11.63 -6.54 -0.16
CA CYS A 17 -13.08 -6.58 -0.33
C CYS A 17 -13.55 -7.49 -1.48
N GLY A 18 -12.64 -7.93 -2.36
CA GLY A 18 -12.99 -8.71 -3.55
C GLY A 18 -13.63 -7.89 -4.69
N ASP A 19 -13.76 -6.57 -4.53
CA ASP A 19 -14.33 -5.69 -5.55
C ASP A 19 -13.31 -5.34 -6.64
N GLU A 20 -13.81 -5.13 -7.85
CA GLU A 20 -13.06 -4.57 -8.97
C GLU A 20 -12.75 -3.08 -8.78
N THR A 21 -11.57 -2.65 -9.23
CA THR A 21 -11.10 -1.26 -9.16
C THR A 21 -10.10 -0.94 -10.27
N GLU A 22 -10.05 0.32 -10.68
CA GLU A 22 -9.03 0.83 -11.62
C GLU A 22 -7.67 1.07 -10.93
N HIS A 23 -7.70 1.24 -9.61
CA HIS A 23 -6.52 1.58 -8.81
C HIS A 23 -6.44 0.70 -7.56
N LEU A 24 -5.28 0.06 -7.42
CA LEU A 24 -4.86 -0.64 -6.21
C LEU A 24 -3.65 0.05 -5.62
N ASP A 25 -3.59 0.04 -4.31
CA ASP A 25 -2.48 0.52 -3.51
C ASP A 25 -2.06 -0.59 -2.54
N ARG A 26 -0.80 -0.60 -2.11
CA ARG A 26 -0.22 -1.76 -1.42
C ARG A 26 0.04 -1.48 0.05
N CYS A 27 -0.35 -2.40 0.93
CA CYS A 27 0.02 -2.34 2.33
C CYS A 27 1.55 -2.43 2.49
N ALA A 28 2.16 -1.48 3.18
CA ALA A 28 3.61 -1.44 3.42
C ALA A 28 4.10 -2.65 4.23
N VAL A 29 3.23 -3.23 5.07
CA VAL A 29 3.54 -4.34 5.98
C VAL A 29 3.30 -5.70 5.32
N CYS A 30 2.05 -6.04 4.98
CA CYS A 30 1.72 -7.37 4.44
C CYS A 30 1.75 -7.48 2.92
N LYS A 31 2.01 -6.39 2.19
CA LYS A 31 2.05 -6.34 0.71
C LYS A 31 0.75 -6.68 -0.01
N ARG A 32 -0.35 -6.87 0.72
CA ARG A 32 -1.71 -7.02 0.18
C ARG A 32 -2.09 -5.81 -0.67
N GLU A 33 -2.67 -6.04 -1.83
CA GLU A 33 -3.19 -4.99 -2.70
C GLU A 33 -4.63 -4.65 -2.32
N MET A 34 -4.92 -3.35 -2.15
CA MET A 34 -6.18 -2.86 -1.63
C MET A 34 -6.67 -1.69 -2.46
N CYS A 35 -7.97 -1.65 -2.72
CA CYS A 35 -8.58 -0.48 -3.31
C CYS A 35 -8.69 0.65 -2.27
N LEU A 36 -8.67 1.88 -2.75
CA LEU A 36 -8.82 3.11 -1.96
C LEU A 36 -10.29 3.56 -1.86
N LYS A 37 -11.22 2.61 -1.77
CA LYS A 37 -12.64 2.90 -1.60
C LYS A 37 -12.85 3.80 -0.38
N ASP A 38 -13.79 4.74 -0.50
CA ASP A 38 -14.07 5.75 0.52
C ASP A 38 -12.83 6.55 0.97
N GLY A 39 -11.94 6.87 0.02
CA GLY A 39 -10.70 7.61 0.28
C GLY A 39 -9.64 6.81 1.05
N GLY A 40 -9.74 5.48 1.04
CA GLY A 40 -8.84 4.56 1.75
C GLY A 40 -9.30 4.19 3.15
N ALA A 41 -10.25 4.93 3.74
CA ALA A 41 -10.66 4.75 5.13
C ALA A 41 -11.22 3.36 5.45
N ALA A 42 -11.78 2.66 4.45
CA ALA A 42 -12.30 1.30 4.62
C ALA A 42 -11.20 0.27 4.92
N HIS A 43 -10.04 0.39 4.29
CA HIS A 43 -9.02 -0.67 4.29
C HIS A 43 -7.70 -0.26 4.96
N THR A 44 -7.45 1.05 5.08
CA THR A 44 -6.22 1.60 5.64
C THR A 44 -6.45 2.17 7.04
N ALA A 45 -5.50 1.95 7.94
CA ALA A 45 -5.52 2.53 9.28
C ALA A 45 -4.74 3.84 9.33
N PHE A 46 -3.58 3.90 8.67
CA PHE A 46 -2.73 5.09 8.59
C PHE A 46 -1.81 5.01 7.38
N SER A 47 -1.25 6.17 7.02
CA SER A 47 -0.24 6.29 5.97
C SER A 47 1.17 6.43 6.55
N VAL A 48 2.15 5.82 5.90
CA VAL A 48 3.57 6.02 6.22
C VAL A 48 4.25 6.70 5.05
N GLU A 49 5.01 7.75 5.32
CA GLU A 49 5.73 8.51 4.30
C GLU A 49 7.23 8.50 4.59
N PHE A 50 8.01 8.08 3.60
CA PHE A 50 9.47 8.07 3.68
C PHE A 50 10.05 9.25 2.91
N TYR A 51 11.00 9.94 3.53
CA TYR A 51 11.68 11.09 2.95
C TYR A 51 13.17 10.84 2.90
N LYS A 52 13.79 11.21 1.78
CA LYS A 52 15.24 11.20 1.64
C LYS A 52 15.82 12.30 2.52
N TYR A 53 16.70 11.90 3.44
CA TYR A 53 17.43 12.82 4.30
C TYR A 53 18.23 13.84 3.48
N GLY A 54 18.24 15.10 3.93
CA GLY A 54 18.97 16.20 3.30
C GLY A 54 18.26 16.84 2.09
N THR A 55 17.41 16.13 1.35
CA THR A 55 16.66 16.70 0.22
C THR A 55 15.18 16.94 0.53
N GLY A 56 14.62 16.26 1.54
CA GLY A 56 13.19 16.32 1.84
C GLY A 56 12.33 15.70 0.73
N GLN A 57 12.93 14.98 -0.22
CA GLN A 57 12.23 14.35 -1.32
C GLN A 57 11.50 13.10 -0.80
N ARG A 58 10.18 13.04 -0.98
CA ARG A 58 9.40 11.82 -0.70
C ARG A 58 9.85 10.68 -1.61
N LEU A 59 10.16 9.52 -1.01
CA LEU A 59 10.47 8.29 -1.74
C LEU A 59 9.16 7.72 -2.30
N LYS A 60 8.93 7.93 -3.60
CA LYS A 60 7.77 7.37 -4.32
C LYS A 60 8.04 5.91 -4.68
N GLY A 61 7.02 5.04 -4.58
CA GLY A 61 7.12 3.62 -4.93
C GLY A 61 7.37 2.67 -3.76
N TYR A 62 7.62 3.21 -2.56
CA TYR A 62 7.69 2.45 -1.31
C TYR A 62 6.49 2.82 -0.45
N GLY A 63 5.78 1.80 0.05
CA GLY A 63 4.35 1.81 0.40
C GLY A 63 3.89 3.00 1.26
N SER A 64 2.76 3.60 0.87
CA SER A 64 2.15 4.74 1.57
C SER A 64 1.16 4.35 2.65
N LEU A 65 0.71 3.10 2.73
CA LEU A 65 -0.48 2.73 3.51
C LEU A 65 -0.22 1.50 4.37
N VAL A 66 -0.79 1.47 5.57
CA VAL A 66 -0.85 0.27 6.41
C VAL A 66 -2.30 -0.15 6.55
N CYS A 67 -2.58 -1.42 6.26
CA CYS A 67 -3.94 -1.96 6.37
C CYS A 67 -4.36 -2.10 7.83
N ARG A 68 -5.69 -2.11 8.07
CA ARG A 68 -6.26 -2.27 9.42
C ARG A 68 -5.78 -3.54 10.13
N ASP A 69 -5.81 -4.67 9.44
CA ASP A 69 -5.37 -5.96 10.00
C ASP A 69 -3.91 -5.93 10.47
N CYS A 70 -3.03 -5.21 9.75
CA CYS A 70 -1.63 -5.07 10.15
C CYS A 70 -1.44 -4.07 11.28
N ALA A 71 -2.25 -3.02 11.32
CA ALA A 71 -2.22 -2.03 12.40
C ALA A 71 -2.66 -2.60 13.75
N GLU A 72 -3.55 -3.59 13.73
CA GLU A 72 -4.06 -4.27 14.94
C GLU A 72 -3.07 -5.31 15.49
N LYS A 73 -2.19 -5.84 14.64
CA LYS A 73 -1.16 -6.80 15.06
C LYS A 73 -0.08 -6.09 15.85
N LYS A 74 0.30 -6.67 16.99
CA LYS A 74 1.47 -6.20 17.74
C LYS A 74 2.73 -6.67 17.01
N PHE A 75 3.63 -5.74 16.75
CA PHE A 75 4.96 -6.05 16.22
C PHE A 75 5.92 -6.25 17.39
N ASP A 76 6.63 -7.38 17.39
CA ASP A 76 7.59 -7.79 18.43
C ASP A 76 9.05 -7.76 17.95
N GLY A 77 9.30 -7.33 16.71
CA GLY A 77 10.64 -7.19 16.12
C GLY A 77 11.29 -5.82 16.36
N THR A 78 12.47 -5.66 15.75
CA THR A 78 13.23 -4.41 15.73
C THR A 78 12.71 -3.43 14.68
N ILE A 79 13.00 -2.14 14.86
CA ILE A 79 12.70 -1.11 13.85
C ILE A 79 13.40 -1.43 12.52
N GLU A 80 14.59 -2.02 12.55
CA GLU A 80 15.33 -2.44 11.35
C GLU A 80 14.56 -3.53 10.57
N GLU A 81 14.06 -4.56 11.25
CA GLU A 81 13.25 -5.61 10.62
C GLU A 81 11.94 -5.07 10.03
N LEU A 82 11.32 -4.11 10.72
CA LEU A 82 10.15 -3.41 10.21
C LEU A 82 10.48 -2.65 8.92
N LEU A 83 11.57 -1.87 8.93
CA LEU A 83 11.98 -1.06 7.78
C LEU A 83 12.43 -1.93 6.60
N ASP A 84 13.19 -2.98 6.83
CA ASP A 84 13.63 -3.93 5.80
C ASP A 84 12.42 -4.61 5.15
N GLY A 85 11.47 -5.09 5.95
CA GLY A 85 10.23 -5.66 5.44
C GLY A 85 9.42 -4.62 4.65
N MET A 86 9.29 -3.38 5.15
CA MET A 86 8.55 -2.32 4.47
C MET A 86 9.16 -1.90 3.12
N MET A 87 10.49 -1.88 3.03
CA MET A 87 11.22 -1.50 1.82
C MET A 87 11.42 -2.68 0.84
N SER A 88 11.20 -3.92 1.27
CA SER A 88 11.28 -5.10 0.41
C SER A 88 9.96 -5.46 -0.28
N GLU A 89 10.03 -6.41 -1.21
CA GLU A 89 8.83 -7.05 -1.80
C GLU A 89 8.17 -8.07 -0.87
N LYS A 90 8.85 -8.49 0.22
CA LYS A 90 8.36 -9.49 1.15
C LYS A 90 7.55 -8.84 2.28
N PRO A 91 6.54 -9.54 2.84
CA PRO A 91 5.87 -9.08 4.04
C PRO A 91 6.84 -8.84 5.20
N VAL A 92 6.56 -7.82 6.02
CA VAL A 92 7.20 -7.67 7.33
C VAL A 92 6.79 -8.87 8.18
N PRO A 93 7.73 -9.60 8.81
CA PRO A 93 7.39 -10.64 9.76
C PRO A 93 6.67 -10.01 10.96
N LEU A 94 5.42 -10.38 11.17
CA LEU A 94 4.65 -10.02 12.36
C LEU A 94 4.55 -11.29 13.22
N GLY A 95 4.91 -11.19 14.51
CA GLY A 95 4.75 -12.26 15.50
C GLY A 95 3.30 -12.67 15.75
#